data_AF-A0A059XHG1-F1
#
_entry.id   AF-A0A059XHG1-F1
#
_cell.length_a   1.000
_cell.length_b   1.000
_cell.length_c   1.000
_cell.angle_alpha   90.00
_cell.angle_beta   90.00
_cell.angle_gamma   90.00
#
_symmetry.space_group_name_H-M   'P 1'
#
loop_
_entity.id
_entity.type
_entity.pdbx_description
1 polymer ?
#
loop_
_entity_poly.entity_id
_entity_poly.type
_entity_poly.pdbx_seq_one_letter_code
_entity_poly.pdbx_strand_id
1 'polypeptide(L)'
;MFPNSLLHKKFISTIEKNNLLPYNSSLLVSFSGGQDSLALLKILYDFKKIYNWKISLIHFDHRWRSDSMLVSKQVVKYAKMCNLSVYYFECPKYLSTEEASRKWRYITMINTAYVNNFNTIVLAHTATDKAETMLSNLFRGTSLDGLSSIHWSSQLSNEVHLVRPLLNCYRSETSWFCRKYFLPVWIDQSNYNNSLSRNRLRQELIPYIKSYFQPQIEQKCYLLSSLIALDVDFLEQEALRIYSLIQHEELLAMNYLVIKLLHPSLQSRILKFFFISNLDLNLNSTEISDIILLINQSISTNINISNYILGTDGTWLYIGAKTKHIKK
;
A
#
# COMPACT_ATOMS: atom_id res chain seq x y z
N MET A 1 -28.70 20.23 7.09
CA MET A 1 -28.78 19.07 8.01
C MET A 1 -27.48 18.30 7.87
N PHE A 2 -26.70 18.12 8.95
CA PHE A 2 -25.44 17.36 8.86
C PHE A 2 -25.74 15.94 8.40
N PRO A 3 -24.99 15.39 7.42
CA PRO A 3 -25.15 14.01 7.06
C PRO A 3 -24.61 13.14 8.21
N ASN A 4 -25.55 12.59 8.99
CA ASN A 4 -25.29 11.98 10.29
C ASN A 4 -25.43 10.45 10.22
N SER A 5 -24.72 9.80 9.30
CA SER A 5 -24.65 8.34 9.29
C SER A 5 -23.45 7.84 10.10
N LEU A 6 -23.48 6.56 10.49
CA LEU A 6 -22.36 5.89 11.15
C LEU A 6 -21.06 6.06 10.35
N LEU A 7 -21.12 5.92 9.02
CA LEU A 7 -19.95 6.06 8.15
C LEU A 7 -19.37 7.48 8.15
N HIS A 8 -20.21 8.53 8.24
CA HIS A 8 -19.71 9.91 8.38
C HIS A 8 -18.97 10.11 9.70
N LYS A 9 -19.53 9.61 10.81
CA LYS A 9 -18.89 9.71 12.14
C LYS A 9 -17.58 8.95 12.19
N LYS A 10 -17.54 7.72 11.67
CA LYS A 10 -16.31 6.93 11.56
C LYS A 10 -15.27 7.64 10.72
N PHE A 11 -15.66 8.18 9.56
CA PHE A 11 -14.76 8.90 8.68
C PHE A 11 -14.12 10.11 9.37
N ILE A 12 -14.92 11.00 9.99
CA ILE A 12 -14.39 12.17 10.72
C ILE A 12 -13.41 11.73 11.82
N SER A 13 -13.84 10.79 12.67
CA SER A 13 -13.00 10.29 13.76
C SER A 13 -11.68 9.72 13.24
N THR A 14 -11.69 9.02 12.11
CA THR A 14 -10.49 8.48 11.47
C THR A 14 -9.56 9.57 10.95
N ILE A 15 -10.09 10.58 10.23
CA ILE A 15 -9.24 11.61 9.62
C ILE A 15 -8.62 12.52 10.68
N GLU A 16 -9.35 12.80 11.77
CA GLU A 16 -8.87 13.62 12.90
C GLU A 16 -7.84 12.87 13.73
N LYS A 17 -8.13 11.61 14.12
CA LYS A 17 -7.21 10.83 14.96
C LYS A 17 -5.86 10.57 14.30
N ASN A 18 -5.86 10.37 12.98
CA ASN A 18 -4.69 9.96 12.21
C ASN A 18 -4.11 11.10 11.34
N ASN A 19 -4.64 12.33 11.45
CA ASN A 19 -4.26 13.49 10.63
C ASN A 19 -4.16 13.19 9.12
N LEU A 20 -5.11 12.45 8.56
CA LEU A 20 -5.00 11.93 7.18
C LEU A 20 -5.32 12.97 6.11
N LEU A 21 -6.24 13.89 6.38
CA LEU A 21 -6.74 14.84 5.39
C LEU A 21 -6.71 16.24 5.99
N PRO A 22 -5.66 17.04 5.73
CA PRO A 22 -5.58 18.39 6.24
C PRO A 22 -6.63 19.31 5.60
N TYR A 23 -6.94 20.41 6.28
CA TYR A 23 -7.77 21.50 5.74
C TYR A 23 -7.11 22.12 4.50
N ASN A 24 -7.92 22.70 3.60
CA ASN A 24 -7.47 23.38 2.38
C ASN A 24 -6.66 22.50 1.40
N SER A 25 -6.76 21.17 1.51
CA SER A 25 -6.01 20.24 0.67
C SER A 25 -6.66 19.98 -0.70
N SER A 26 -5.80 19.70 -1.68
CA SER A 26 -6.17 19.21 -3.00
C SER A 26 -6.13 17.68 -3.02
N LEU A 27 -7.28 17.05 -3.23
CA LEU A 27 -7.49 15.61 -3.14
C LEU A 27 -7.69 15.01 -4.52
N LEU A 28 -6.81 14.07 -4.91
CA LEU A 28 -6.98 13.21 -6.05
C LEU A 28 -7.59 11.87 -5.62
N VAL A 29 -8.89 11.69 -5.83
CA VAL A 29 -9.63 10.52 -5.36
C VAL A 29 -9.69 9.46 -6.45
N SER A 30 -9.16 8.27 -6.16
CA SER A 30 -9.30 7.13 -7.06
C SER A 30 -10.73 6.62 -7.05
N PHE A 31 -11.37 6.67 -8.22
CA PHE A 31 -12.79 6.42 -8.35
C PHE A 31 -13.05 5.33 -9.40
N SER A 32 -13.35 4.11 -8.94
CA SER A 32 -13.65 2.96 -9.82
C SER A 32 -15.11 2.86 -10.22
N GLY A 33 -16.01 3.56 -9.51
CA GLY A 33 -17.45 3.42 -9.68
C GLY A 33 -18.09 2.30 -8.84
N GLY A 34 -17.26 1.53 -8.10
CA GLY A 34 -17.75 0.56 -7.13
C GLY A 34 -18.27 1.21 -5.84
N GLN A 35 -18.98 0.41 -5.03
CA GLN A 35 -19.63 0.87 -3.80
C GLN A 35 -18.70 1.62 -2.84
N ASP A 36 -17.47 1.15 -2.64
CA ASP A 36 -16.54 1.72 -1.66
C ASP A 36 -16.08 3.11 -2.14
N SER A 37 -15.79 3.24 -3.44
CA SER A 37 -15.38 4.51 -4.06
C SER A 37 -16.51 5.55 -4.10
N LEU A 38 -17.76 5.11 -4.30
CA LEU A 38 -18.94 5.97 -4.25
C LEU A 38 -19.23 6.46 -2.83
N ALA A 39 -19.15 5.57 -1.85
CA ALA A 39 -19.32 5.93 -0.44
C ALA A 39 -18.25 6.94 -0.01
N LEU A 40 -16.98 6.69 -0.35
CA LEU A 40 -15.89 7.64 -0.08
C LEU A 40 -16.15 9.00 -0.72
N LEU A 41 -16.48 9.02 -2.01
CA LEU A 41 -16.71 10.26 -2.76
C LEU A 41 -17.85 11.07 -2.14
N LYS A 42 -18.96 10.42 -1.79
CA LYS A 42 -20.10 11.08 -1.18
C LYS A 42 -19.73 11.70 0.17
N ILE A 43 -18.99 10.97 1.02
CA ILE A 43 -18.53 11.51 2.32
C ILE A 43 -17.59 12.71 2.12
N LEU A 44 -16.61 12.60 1.22
CA LEU A 44 -15.69 13.70 0.92
C LEU A 44 -16.44 14.94 0.39
N TYR A 45 -17.44 14.72 -0.47
CA TYR A 45 -18.27 15.80 -1.01
C TYR A 45 -19.10 16.49 0.08
N ASP A 46 -19.65 15.72 1.01
CA ASP A 46 -20.45 16.22 2.12
C ASP A 46 -19.64 17.08 3.10
N PHE A 47 -18.35 16.76 3.28
CA PHE A 47 -17.41 17.54 4.10
C PHE A 47 -16.60 18.59 3.32
N LYS A 48 -16.70 18.61 1.99
CA LYS A 48 -15.92 19.48 1.10
C LYS A 48 -15.92 20.95 1.52
N LYS A 49 -17.08 21.50 1.89
CA LYS A 49 -17.23 22.91 2.29
C LYS A 49 -16.64 23.19 3.67
N ILE A 50 -16.72 22.23 4.60
CA ILE A 50 -16.26 22.39 5.98
C ILE A 50 -14.73 22.40 6.03
N TYR A 51 -14.09 21.49 5.29
CA TYR A 51 -12.64 21.36 5.26
C TYR A 51 -11.98 22.13 4.11
N ASN A 52 -12.79 22.80 3.28
CA ASN A 52 -12.36 23.54 2.09
C ASN A 52 -11.50 22.68 1.12
N TRP A 53 -11.94 21.45 0.85
CA TRP A 53 -11.22 20.53 -0.02
C TRP A 53 -11.46 20.81 -1.51
N LYS A 54 -10.38 20.76 -2.30
CA LYS A 54 -10.46 20.73 -3.76
C LYS A 54 -10.40 19.28 -4.22
N ILE A 55 -11.54 18.74 -4.63
CA ILE A 55 -11.67 17.32 -4.97
C ILE A 55 -11.63 17.14 -6.50
N SER A 56 -10.74 16.27 -6.95
CA SER A 56 -10.63 15.80 -8.33
C SER A 56 -10.65 14.27 -8.35
N LEU A 57 -11.22 13.69 -9.39
CA LEU A 57 -11.34 12.24 -9.54
C LEU A 57 -10.32 11.71 -10.53
N ILE A 58 -9.84 10.49 -10.30
CA ILE A 58 -9.07 9.73 -11.28
C ILE A 58 -9.69 8.36 -11.49
N HIS A 59 -9.93 8.00 -12.75
CA HIS A 59 -10.51 6.74 -13.18
C HIS A 59 -9.59 6.01 -14.15
N PHE A 60 -9.55 4.68 -14.04
CA PHE A 60 -8.68 3.81 -14.81
C PHE A 60 -9.50 2.75 -15.53
N ASP A 61 -9.44 2.74 -16.85
CA ASP A 61 -10.01 1.68 -17.67
C ASP A 61 -8.93 0.68 -18.06
N HIS A 62 -9.01 -0.53 -17.51
CA HIS A 62 -8.04 -1.60 -17.77
C HIS A 62 -8.33 -2.41 -19.05
N ARG A 63 -9.45 -2.15 -19.74
CA ARG A 63 -9.88 -2.86 -20.95
C ARG A 63 -9.97 -4.38 -20.82
N TRP A 64 -10.18 -4.88 -19.60
CA TRP A 64 -10.38 -6.32 -19.35
C TRP A 64 -11.69 -6.85 -19.95
N ARG A 65 -12.60 -5.95 -20.33
CA ARG A 65 -13.92 -6.29 -20.85
C ARG A 65 -14.30 -5.37 -22.01
N SER A 66 -15.18 -5.84 -22.88
CA SER A 66 -15.75 -5.06 -23.98
C SER A 66 -16.70 -3.94 -23.52
N ASP A 67 -17.31 -4.07 -22.33
CA ASP A 67 -18.24 -3.09 -21.74
C ASP A 67 -17.57 -2.09 -20.78
N SER A 68 -16.26 -2.22 -20.55
CA SER A 68 -15.47 -1.34 -19.68
C SER A 68 -15.67 0.14 -20.00
N MET A 69 -15.68 0.49 -21.28
CA MET A 69 -15.91 1.85 -21.76
C MET A 69 -17.29 2.42 -21.36
N LEU A 70 -18.34 1.58 -21.26
CA LEU A 70 -19.67 2.03 -20.86
C LEU A 70 -19.68 2.43 -19.38
N VAL A 71 -19.04 1.64 -18.52
CA VAL A 71 -18.88 1.95 -17.10
C VAL A 71 -18.06 3.23 -16.92
N SER A 72 -16.94 3.34 -17.65
CA SER A 72 -16.10 4.54 -17.70
C SER A 72 -16.90 5.80 -18.07
N LYS A 73 -17.78 5.71 -19.08
CA LYS A 73 -18.67 6.82 -19.47
C LYS A 73 -19.65 7.21 -18.37
N GLN A 74 -20.23 6.23 -17.67
CA GLN A 74 -21.16 6.48 -16.56
C GLN A 74 -20.46 7.17 -15.39
N VAL A 75 -19.25 6.72 -15.05
CA VAL A 75 -18.38 7.34 -14.04
C VAL A 75 -18.07 8.79 -14.38
N VAL A 76 -17.64 9.08 -15.62
CA VAL A 76 -17.36 10.44 -16.07
C VAL A 76 -18.62 11.32 -16.06
N LYS A 77 -19.77 10.77 -16.47
CA LYS A 77 -21.05 11.48 -16.41
C LYS A 77 -21.43 11.86 -14.98
N TYR A 78 -21.27 10.93 -14.04
CA TYR A 78 -21.55 11.19 -12.62
C TYR A 78 -20.61 12.25 -12.03
N ALA A 79 -19.31 12.19 -12.36
CA ALA A 79 -18.35 13.22 -11.95
C ALA A 79 -18.78 14.62 -12.41
N LYS A 80 -19.21 14.73 -13.67
CA LYS A 80 -19.75 15.98 -14.23
C LYS A 80 -21.01 16.44 -13.50
N MET A 81 -21.95 15.53 -13.19
CA MET A 81 -23.16 15.85 -12.43
C MET A 81 -22.84 16.40 -11.02
N CYS A 82 -21.76 15.92 -10.40
CA CYS A 82 -21.28 16.43 -9.11
C CYS A 82 -20.44 17.71 -9.21
N ASN A 83 -20.23 18.27 -10.41
CA ASN A 83 -19.31 19.38 -10.69
C ASN A 83 -17.87 19.10 -10.19
N LEU A 84 -17.34 17.91 -10.49
CA LEU A 84 -15.98 17.50 -10.18
C LEU A 84 -15.17 17.25 -11.45
N SER A 85 -13.91 17.69 -11.46
CA SER A 85 -12.95 17.36 -12.53
C SER A 85 -12.62 15.87 -12.47
N VAL A 86 -12.51 15.21 -13.62
CA VAL A 86 -12.15 13.79 -13.72
C VAL A 86 -11.00 13.59 -14.72
N TYR A 87 -9.95 12.93 -14.26
CA TYR A 87 -8.87 12.42 -15.08
C TYR A 87 -9.19 10.97 -15.47
N TYR A 88 -9.28 10.72 -16.76
CA TYR A 88 -9.59 9.40 -17.31
C TYR A 88 -8.37 8.86 -18.03
N PHE A 89 -7.96 7.65 -17.65
CA PHE A 89 -6.86 6.94 -18.30
C PHE A 89 -7.33 5.58 -18.80
N GLU A 90 -7.14 5.36 -20.10
CA GLU A 90 -7.29 4.05 -20.71
C GLU A 90 -5.94 3.35 -20.76
N CYS A 91 -5.90 2.08 -20.35
CA CYS A 91 -4.68 1.30 -20.35
C CYS A 91 -4.20 1.08 -21.80
N PRO A 92 -2.98 1.53 -22.16
CA PRO A 92 -2.51 1.50 -23.55
C PRO A 92 -2.24 0.09 -24.07
N LYS A 93 -2.04 -0.87 -23.16
CA LYS A 93 -1.78 -2.29 -23.48
C LYS A 93 -2.65 -3.18 -22.61
N TYR A 94 -3.06 -4.33 -23.13
CA TYR A 94 -3.76 -5.33 -22.33
C TYR A 94 -2.82 -5.93 -21.27
N LEU A 95 -3.12 -5.68 -20.00
CA LEU A 95 -2.37 -6.23 -18.87
C LEU A 95 -3.14 -7.43 -18.30
N SER A 96 -2.61 -8.63 -18.44
CA SER A 96 -3.29 -9.87 -18.07
C SER A 96 -3.30 -10.17 -16.57
N THR A 97 -2.51 -9.45 -15.77
CA THR A 97 -2.39 -9.70 -14.33
C THR A 97 -2.87 -8.52 -13.48
N GLU A 98 -3.43 -8.82 -12.31
CA GLU A 98 -3.83 -7.81 -11.32
C GLU A 98 -2.62 -7.00 -10.85
N GLU A 99 -1.46 -7.64 -10.69
CA GLU A 99 -0.23 -6.97 -10.26
C GLU A 99 0.26 -5.94 -11.29
N ALA A 100 0.32 -6.31 -12.57
CA ALA A 100 0.74 -5.37 -13.62
C ALA A 100 -0.25 -4.19 -13.73
N SER A 101 -1.55 -4.49 -13.66
CA SER A 101 -2.61 -3.48 -13.69
C SER A 101 -2.54 -2.53 -12.49
N ARG A 102 -2.23 -3.06 -11.30
CA ARG A 102 -2.00 -2.27 -10.09
C ARG A 102 -0.75 -1.40 -10.23
N LYS A 103 0.37 -1.93 -10.74
CA LYS A 103 1.60 -1.15 -10.98
C LYS A 103 1.34 0.02 -11.92
N TRP A 104 0.70 -0.24 -13.06
CA TRP A 104 0.33 0.82 -14.01
C TRP A 104 -0.57 1.89 -13.38
N ARG A 105 -1.59 1.46 -12.60
CA ARG A 105 -2.49 2.36 -11.88
C ARG A 105 -1.73 3.29 -10.93
N TYR A 106 -0.85 2.74 -10.11
CA TYR A 106 -0.08 3.51 -9.14
C TYR A 106 0.85 4.50 -9.83
N ILE A 107 1.61 4.07 -10.85
CA ILE A 107 2.52 4.96 -11.60
C ILE A 107 1.73 6.12 -12.23
N THR A 108 0.63 5.81 -12.91
CA THR A 108 -0.19 6.83 -13.58
C THR A 108 -0.82 7.80 -12.58
N MET A 109 -1.26 7.29 -11.43
CA MET A 109 -1.85 8.08 -10.35
C MET A 109 -0.83 9.03 -9.71
N ILE A 110 0.39 8.55 -9.44
CA ILE A 110 1.49 9.36 -8.90
C ILE A 110 1.88 10.45 -9.89
N ASN A 111 2.07 10.11 -11.16
CA ASN A 111 2.42 11.08 -12.20
C ASN A 111 1.32 12.15 -12.37
N THR A 112 0.05 11.75 -12.34
CA THR A 112 -1.08 12.70 -12.40
C THR A 112 -1.11 13.61 -11.19
N ALA A 113 -0.85 13.07 -10.00
CA ALA A 113 -0.79 13.87 -8.79
C ALA A 113 0.33 14.92 -8.87
N TYR A 114 1.53 14.52 -9.28
CA TYR A 114 2.67 15.41 -9.44
C TYR A 114 2.41 16.53 -10.47
N VAL A 115 2.01 16.18 -11.70
CA VAL A 115 1.81 17.15 -12.79
C VAL A 115 0.73 18.19 -12.48
N ASN A 116 -0.28 17.83 -11.70
CA ASN A 116 -1.40 18.71 -11.37
C ASN A 116 -1.32 19.28 -9.93
N ASN A 117 -0.17 19.13 -9.26
CA ASN A 117 0.08 19.63 -7.90
C ASN A 117 -0.95 19.13 -6.86
N PHE A 118 -1.32 17.86 -6.92
CA PHE A 118 -2.10 17.21 -5.87
C PHE A 118 -1.17 16.63 -4.80
N ASN A 119 -1.27 17.14 -3.57
CA ASN A 119 -0.49 16.62 -2.45
C ASN A 119 -1.04 15.31 -1.86
N THR A 120 -2.31 14.98 -2.12
CA THR A 120 -2.97 13.86 -1.46
C THR A 120 -3.79 13.02 -2.43
N ILE A 121 -3.45 11.73 -2.52
CA ILE A 121 -4.21 10.70 -3.22
C ILE A 121 -5.09 9.96 -2.22
N VAL A 122 -6.39 9.84 -2.49
CA VAL A 122 -7.33 9.16 -1.59
C VAL A 122 -7.85 7.87 -2.24
N LEU A 123 -7.68 6.74 -1.56
CA LEU A 123 -8.21 5.44 -1.98
C LEU A 123 -9.32 4.93 -1.05
N ALA A 124 -10.31 4.25 -1.61
CA ALA A 124 -11.45 3.71 -0.88
C ALA A 124 -11.22 2.30 -0.31
N HIS A 125 -10.00 1.97 0.13
CA HIS A 125 -9.73 0.69 0.75
C HIS A 125 -10.42 0.56 2.10
N THR A 126 -10.99 -0.61 2.35
CA THR A 126 -11.81 -0.93 3.53
C THR A 126 -11.09 -1.88 4.50
N ALA A 127 -11.64 -2.06 5.70
CA ALA A 127 -11.21 -3.10 6.63
C ALA A 127 -11.32 -4.51 6.02
N THR A 128 -12.32 -4.72 5.16
CA THR A 128 -12.47 -5.96 4.38
C THR A 128 -11.29 -6.16 3.42
N ASP A 129 -10.85 -5.11 2.72
CA ASP A 129 -9.64 -5.21 1.87
C ASP A 129 -8.37 -5.50 2.65
N LYS A 130 -8.25 -4.93 3.86
CA LYS A 130 -7.13 -5.19 4.75
C LYS A 130 -7.10 -6.67 5.16
N ALA A 131 -8.24 -7.23 5.55
CA ALA A 131 -8.37 -8.65 5.89
C ALA A 131 -8.05 -9.58 4.71
N GLU A 132 -8.58 -9.29 3.51
CA GLU A 132 -8.27 -10.06 2.30
C GLU A 132 -6.78 -10.05 1.98
N THR A 133 -6.14 -8.87 2.06
CA THR A 133 -4.72 -8.70 1.77
C THR A 133 -3.86 -9.45 2.79
N MET A 134 -4.20 -9.36 4.07
CA MET A 134 -3.51 -10.10 5.13
C MET A 134 -3.59 -11.62 4.92
N LEU A 135 -4.79 -12.15 4.64
CA LEU A 135 -4.98 -13.59 4.37
C LEU A 135 -4.25 -14.03 3.10
N SER A 136 -4.32 -13.24 2.04
CA SER A 136 -3.60 -13.53 0.80
C SER A 136 -2.07 -13.53 1.01
N ASN A 137 -1.54 -12.62 1.82
CA ASN A 137 -0.13 -12.59 2.16
C ASN A 137 0.26 -13.79 3.04
N LEU A 138 -0.60 -14.17 3.98
CA LEU A 138 -0.40 -15.36 4.82
C LEU A 138 -0.26 -16.63 3.97
N PHE A 139 -1.17 -16.87 3.01
CA PHE A 139 -1.10 -18.07 2.17
C PHE A 139 0.11 -18.11 1.24
N ARG A 140 0.63 -16.95 0.83
CA ARG A 140 1.85 -16.86 0.02
C ARG A 140 3.12 -17.07 0.85
N GLY A 141 3.03 -17.00 2.18
CA GLY A 141 4.18 -16.83 3.07
C GLY A 141 4.63 -15.37 3.10
N THR A 142 4.78 -14.80 4.29
CA THR A 142 5.11 -13.38 4.44
C THR A 142 5.76 -13.05 5.79
N SER A 143 6.42 -11.89 5.88
CA SER A 143 6.94 -11.34 7.13
C SER A 143 5.85 -10.59 7.91
N LEU A 144 6.19 -10.10 9.10
CA LEU A 144 5.34 -9.17 9.85
C LEU A 144 4.94 -7.95 9.01
N ASP A 145 5.84 -7.46 8.17
CA ASP A 145 5.57 -6.32 7.26
C ASP A 145 4.38 -6.65 6.33
N GLY A 146 4.37 -7.85 5.74
CA GLY A 146 3.25 -8.26 4.88
C GLY A 146 1.96 -8.59 5.63
N LEU A 147 2.05 -9.01 6.91
CA LEU A 147 0.87 -9.23 7.77
C LEU A 147 0.28 -7.92 8.28
N SER A 148 1.09 -6.89 8.51
CA SER A 148 0.62 -5.53 8.84
C SER A 148 -0.27 -4.96 7.73
N SER A 149 -0.08 -5.45 6.50
CA SER A 149 -0.96 -5.34 5.33
C SER A 149 -1.17 -3.90 4.85
N ILE A 150 -2.41 -3.42 4.77
CA ILE A 150 -2.72 -2.08 4.27
C ILE A 150 -2.58 -1.07 5.42
N HIS A 151 -1.80 0.00 5.22
CA HIS A 151 -1.65 1.12 6.16
C HIS A 151 -2.60 2.27 5.87
N TRP A 152 -2.86 3.12 6.87
CA TRP A 152 -3.72 4.30 6.76
C TRP A 152 -3.21 5.32 5.75
N SER A 153 -1.91 5.56 5.77
CA SER A 153 -1.20 6.45 4.87
C SER A 153 0.07 5.77 4.34
N SER A 154 0.58 6.26 3.22
CA SER A 154 1.85 5.83 2.64
C SER A 154 2.45 7.01 1.89
N GLN A 155 3.73 7.31 2.15
CA GLN A 155 4.46 8.33 1.40
C GLN A 155 4.87 7.75 0.05
N LEU A 156 4.41 8.34 -1.06
CA LEU A 156 4.76 7.87 -2.41
C LEU A 156 5.91 8.68 -3.03
N SER A 157 6.01 9.95 -2.67
CA SER A 157 7.13 10.85 -2.96
C SER A 157 7.18 11.93 -1.88
N ASN A 158 8.18 12.81 -1.91
CA ASN A 158 8.29 13.92 -0.94
C ASN A 158 7.04 14.82 -0.90
N GLU A 159 6.29 14.89 -2.00
CA GLU A 159 5.18 15.83 -2.17
C GLU A 159 3.80 15.14 -2.20
N VAL A 160 3.76 13.81 -2.42
CA VAL A 160 2.52 13.06 -2.65
C VAL A 160 2.33 11.99 -1.58
N HIS A 161 1.30 12.21 -0.77
CA HIS A 161 0.83 11.26 0.23
C HIS A 161 -0.36 10.46 -0.31
N LEU A 162 -0.39 9.16 -0.05
CA LEU A 162 -1.57 8.32 -0.30
C LEU A 162 -2.26 8.01 1.02
N VAL A 163 -3.58 8.20 1.08
CA VAL A 163 -4.39 7.96 2.28
C VAL A 163 -5.60 7.08 2.01
N ARG A 164 -6.01 6.33 3.03
CA ARG A 164 -7.08 5.32 2.98
C ARG A 164 -8.06 5.51 4.14
N PRO A 165 -8.93 6.53 4.10
CA PRO A 165 -9.73 6.94 5.26
C PRO A 165 -10.85 5.96 5.64
N LEU A 166 -11.16 4.98 4.80
CA LEU A 166 -12.18 3.95 5.07
C LEU A 166 -11.61 2.66 5.67
N LEU A 167 -10.34 2.63 6.10
CA LEU A 167 -9.67 1.37 6.48
C LEU A 167 -10.23 0.70 7.74
N ASN A 168 -11.05 1.39 8.54
CA ASN A 168 -11.83 0.83 9.67
C ASN A 168 -13.33 0.64 9.34
N CYS A 169 -13.71 0.84 8.08
CA CYS A 169 -15.06 0.63 7.58
C CYS A 169 -15.13 -0.69 6.81
N TYR A 170 -16.21 -1.44 6.95
CA TYR A 170 -16.42 -2.71 6.25
C TYR A 170 -17.23 -2.51 4.96
N ARG A 171 -17.09 -3.44 4.02
CA ARG A 171 -17.89 -3.41 2.77
C ARG A 171 -19.40 -3.46 2.99
N SER A 172 -19.86 -4.07 4.07
CA SER A 172 -21.27 -4.05 4.44
C SER A 172 -21.74 -2.64 4.81
N GLU A 173 -20.89 -1.84 5.45
CA GLU A 173 -21.20 -0.47 5.86
C GLU A 173 -21.21 0.48 4.65
N THR A 174 -20.26 0.34 3.72
CA THR A 174 -20.26 1.11 2.46
C THR A 174 -21.44 0.72 1.57
N SER A 175 -21.80 -0.56 1.51
CA SER A 175 -22.99 -1.03 0.79
C SER A 175 -24.29 -0.44 1.35
N TRP A 176 -24.46 -0.50 2.68
CA TRP A 176 -25.62 0.11 3.34
C TRP A 176 -25.68 1.62 3.11
N PHE A 177 -24.53 2.29 3.17
CA PHE A 177 -24.43 3.73 2.92
C PHE A 177 -24.87 4.09 1.50
N CYS A 178 -24.39 3.36 0.49
CA CYS A 178 -24.79 3.56 -0.90
C CYS A 178 -26.31 3.39 -1.08
N ARG A 179 -26.92 2.38 -0.44
CA ARG A 179 -28.38 2.18 -0.48
C ARG A 179 -29.13 3.32 0.18
N LYS A 180 -28.70 3.75 1.37
CA LYS A 180 -29.33 4.85 2.13
C LYS A 180 -29.37 6.17 1.35
N TYR A 181 -28.32 6.46 0.58
CA TYR A 181 -28.21 7.70 -0.19
C TYR A 181 -28.50 7.53 -1.68
N PHE A 182 -29.06 6.38 -2.10
CA PHE A 182 -29.41 6.08 -3.49
C PHE A 182 -28.26 6.29 -4.49
N LEU A 183 -27.04 5.89 -4.10
CA LEU A 183 -25.85 6.05 -4.93
C LEU A 183 -25.84 5.01 -6.07
N PRO A 184 -25.48 5.39 -7.30
CA PRO A 184 -25.51 4.50 -8.46
C PRO A 184 -24.29 3.58 -8.50
N VAL A 185 -24.35 2.44 -7.80
CA VAL A 185 -23.26 1.46 -7.78
C VAL A 185 -23.17 0.73 -9.12
N TRP A 186 -22.05 0.91 -9.83
CA TRP A 186 -21.76 0.16 -11.05
C TRP A 186 -21.00 -1.12 -10.69
N ILE A 187 -21.58 -2.25 -11.07
CA ILE A 187 -21.02 -3.57 -10.78
C ILE A 187 -20.00 -3.90 -11.86
N ASP A 188 -18.74 -4.06 -11.45
CA ASP A 188 -17.71 -4.62 -12.33
C ASP A 188 -17.78 -6.15 -12.25
N GLN A 189 -18.21 -6.75 -13.35
CA GLN A 189 -18.42 -8.18 -13.46
C GLN A 189 -17.11 -8.99 -13.41
N SER A 190 -15.94 -8.35 -13.61
CA SER A 190 -14.65 -9.00 -13.38
C SER A 190 -14.43 -9.43 -11.93
N ASN A 191 -15.15 -8.82 -10.97
CA ASN A 191 -15.15 -9.23 -9.56
C ASN A 191 -15.77 -10.61 -9.33
N TYR A 192 -16.44 -11.19 -10.33
CA TYR A 192 -16.99 -12.56 -10.29
C TYR A 192 -16.09 -13.60 -10.96
N ASN A 193 -14.90 -13.21 -11.41
CA ASN A 193 -13.97 -14.17 -11.98
C ASN A 193 -13.15 -14.87 -10.88
N ASN A 194 -13.50 -16.10 -10.55
CA ASN A 194 -12.81 -16.92 -9.54
C ASN A 194 -11.47 -17.51 -10.02
N SER A 195 -11.02 -17.20 -11.24
CA SER A 195 -9.63 -17.47 -11.63
C SER A 195 -8.65 -16.53 -10.90
N LEU A 196 -9.12 -15.36 -10.46
CA LEU A 196 -8.34 -14.43 -9.65
C LEU A 196 -8.39 -14.85 -8.18
N SER A 197 -7.22 -15.09 -7.59
CA SER A 197 -7.08 -15.57 -6.21
C SER A 197 -7.81 -14.69 -5.19
N ARG A 198 -7.76 -13.37 -5.37
CA ARG A 198 -8.45 -12.40 -4.51
C ARG A 198 -9.98 -12.54 -4.57
N ASN A 199 -10.53 -12.73 -5.77
CA ASN A 199 -11.97 -12.93 -5.94
C ASN A 199 -12.42 -14.24 -5.30
N ARG A 200 -11.66 -15.33 -5.53
CA ARG A 200 -11.92 -16.63 -4.90
C ARG A 200 -11.90 -16.53 -3.37
N LEU A 201 -10.92 -15.83 -2.82
CA LEU A 201 -10.83 -15.59 -1.38
C LEU A 201 -12.08 -14.88 -0.84
N ARG A 202 -12.55 -13.84 -1.54
CA ARG A 202 -13.74 -13.07 -1.16
C ARG A 202 -15.03 -13.87 -1.28
N GLN A 203 -15.17 -14.69 -2.32
CA GLN A 203 -16.45 -15.35 -2.65
C GLN A 203 -16.61 -16.73 -2.02
N GLU A 204 -15.51 -17.46 -1.84
CA GLU A 204 -15.55 -18.84 -1.36
C GLU A 204 -14.99 -18.92 0.07
N LEU A 205 -13.74 -18.49 0.26
CA LEU A 205 -13.02 -18.73 1.51
C LEU A 205 -13.54 -17.91 2.70
N ILE A 206 -13.65 -16.59 2.56
CA ILE A 206 -14.13 -15.73 3.66
C ILE A 206 -15.56 -16.15 4.08
N PRO A 207 -16.52 -16.36 3.17
CA PRO A 207 -17.85 -16.84 3.54
C PRO A 207 -17.81 -18.19 4.24
N TYR A 208 -17.00 -19.13 3.77
CA TYR A 208 -16.83 -20.43 4.42
C TYR A 208 -16.31 -20.29 5.86
N ILE A 209 -15.26 -19.49 6.08
CA ILE A 209 -14.72 -19.23 7.43
C ILE A 209 -15.77 -18.56 8.32
N LYS A 210 -16.51 -17.58 7.79
CA LYS A 210 -17.58 -16.90 8.53
C LYS A 210 -18.68 -17.86 8.99
N SER A 211 -19.06 -18.80 8.13
CA SER A 211 -20.15 -19.74 8.43
C SER A 211 -19.75 -20.85 9.40
N TYR A 212 -18.52 -21.36 9.33
CA TYR A 212 -18.14 -22.59 10.04
C TYR A 212 -17.12 -22.41 11.17
N PHE A 213 -16.37 -21.30 11.20
CA PHE A 213 -15.26 -21.14 12.15
C PHE A 213 -15.34 -19.84 12.94
N GLN A 214 -15.40 -18.69 12.26
CA GLN A 214 -15.31 -17.38 12.89
C GLN A 214 -16.12 -16.34 12.12
N PRO A 215 -17.36 -16.04 12.57
CA PRO A 215 -18.25 -15.06 11.93
C PRO A 215 -17.64 -13.65 11.78
N GLN A 216 -16.74 -13.28 12.69
CA GLN A 216 -16.08 -11.96 12.70
C GLN A 216 -14.66 -11.99 12.14
N ILE A 217 -14.32 -12.94 11.25
CA ILE A 217 -12.94 -13.13 10.76
C ILE A 217 -12.30 -11.85 10.21
N GLU A 218 -13.05 -11.06 9.44
CA GLU A 218 -12.54 -9.79 8.90
C GLU A 218 -12.15 -8.80 10.01
N GLN A 219 -12.91 -8.73 11.10
CA GLN A 219 -12.59 -7.91 12.26
C GLN A 219 -11.37 -8.46 13.01
N LYS A 220 -11.26 -9.78 13.18
CA LYS A 220 -10.10 -10.40 13.83
C LYS A 220 -8.81 -10.17 13.02
N CYS A 221 -8.86 -10.32 11.70
CA CYS A 221 -7.76 -10.00 10.81
C CYS A 221 -7.41 -8.50 10.85
N TYR A 222 -8.41 -7.62 10.83
CA TYR A 222 -8.20 -6.18 10.96
C TYR A 222 -7.48 -5.81 12.27
N LEU A 223 -7.90 -6.38 13.39
CA LEU A 223 -7.29 -6.12 14.70
C LEU A 223 -5.85 -6.64 14.74
N LEU A 224 -5.62 -7.89 14.33
CA LEU A 224 -4.28 -8.48 14.32
C LEU A 224 -3.32 -7.70 13.41
N SER A 225 -3.73 -7.40 12.18
CA SER A 225 -2.91 -6.60 11.26
C SER A 225 -2.65 -5.18 11.76
N SER A 226 -3.54 -4.61 12.58
CA SER A 226 -3.33 -3.28 13.17
C SER A 226 -2.39 -3.33 14.38
N LEU A 227 -2.40 -4.41 15.16
CA LEU A 227 -1.41 -4.63 16.22
C LEU A 227 -0.01 -4.87 15.63
N ILE A 228 0.10 -5.76 14.65
CA ILE A 228 1.37 -6.02 13.96
C ILE A 228 1.93 -4.75 13.33
N ALA A 229 1.09 -3.85 12.83
CA ALA A 229 1.55 -2.58 12.27
C ALA A 229 2.25 -1.69 13.31
N LEU A 230 1.84 -1.72 14.59
CA LEU A 230 2.53 -0.99 15.66
C LEU A 230 3.90 -1.58 15.95
N ASP A 231 3.98 -2.91 16.02
CA ASP A 231 5.25 -3.61 16.27
C ASP A 231 6.24 -3.41 15.10
N VAL A 232 5.74 -3.44 13.86
CA VAL A 232 6.54 -3.18 12.66
C VAL A 232 7.07 -1.75 12.67
N ASP A 233 6.21 -0.76 12.94
CA ASP A 233 6.60 0.66 13.01
C ASP A 233 7.69 0.89 14.07
N PHE A 234 7.51 0.33 15.27
CA PHE A 234 8.52 0.41 16.33
C PHE A 234 9.86 -0.19 15.90
N LEU A 235 9.85 -1.41 15.33
CA LEU A 235 11.07 -2.08 14.89
C LEU A 235 11.76 -1.34 13.73
N GLU A 236 11.00 -0.73 12.83
CA GLU A 236 11.53 0.10 11.75
C GLU A 236 12.16 1.38 12.27
N GLN A 237 11.51 2.07 13.21
CA GLN A 237 12.05 3.27 13.85
C GLN A 237 13.35 2.99 14.61
N GLU A 238 13.40 1.90 15.39
CA GLU A 238 14.63 1.51 16.09
C GLU A 238 15.75 1.12 15.12
N ALA A 239 15.42 0.37 14.06
CA ALA A 239 16.40 0.02 13.03
C ALA A 239 16.92 1.27 12.29
N LEU A 240 16.06 2.24 11.95
CA LEU A 240 16.48 3.51 11.33
C LEU A 240 17.37 4.34 12.27
N ARG A 241 16.99 4.45 13.55
CA ARG A 241 17.77 5.15 14.57
C ARG A 241 19.17 4.57 14.67
N ILE A 242 19.29 3.25 14.78
CA ILE A 242 20.60 2.59 14.85
C ILE A 242 21.35 2.76 13.52
N TYR A 243 20.68 2.55 12.38
CA TYR A 243 21.28 2.66 11.05
C TYR A 243 21.93 4.04 10.85
N SER A 244 21.26 5.12 11.27
CA SER A 244 21.80 6.48 11.18
C SER A 244 23.10 6.73 11.97
N LEU A 245 23.38 5.92 12.99
CA LEU A 245 24.58 6.04 13.84
C LEU A 245 25.75 5.16 13.39
N ILE A 246 25.48 4.14 12.58
CA ILE A 246 26.49 3.13 12.21
C ILE A 246 26.94 3.24 10.76
N GLN A 247 26.38 4.16 9.98
CA GLN A 247 26.80 4.42 8.61
C GLN A 247 28.21 5.02 8.60
N HIS A 248 29.01 4.60 7.63
CA HIS A 248 30.28 5.25 7.34
C HIS A 248 30.02 6.57 6.61
N GLU A 249 30.80 7.62 6.92
CA GLU A 249 30.57 8.96 6.37
C GLU A 249 30.86 9.05 4.86
N GLU A 250 31.95 8.42 4.39
CA GLU A 250 32.39 8.53 2.99
C GLU A 250 32.11 7.29 2.12
N LEU A 251 32.08 6.09 2.69
CA LEU A 251 32.02 4.82 1.96
C LEU A 251 30.64 4.17 2.11
N LEU A 252 30.28 3.32 1.15
CA LEU A 252 29.11 2.44 1.24
C LEU A 252 29.38 1.30 2.23
N ALA A 253 29.42 1.66 3.51
CA ALA A 253 29.76 0.77 4.59
C ALA A 253 28.98 1.08 5.87
N MET A 254 28.86 0.08 6.74
CA MET A 254 28.24 0.20 8.05
C MET A 254 29.03 -0.59 9.10
N ASN A 255 29.02 -0.12 10.35
CA ASN A 255 29.83 -0.68 11.42
C ASN A 255 29.44 -2.14 11.73
N TYR A 256 30.29 -3.08 11.30
CA TYR A 256 30.06 -4.51 11.37
C TYR A 256 29.95 -5.01 12.82
N LEU A 257 30.78 -4.48 13.71
CA LEU A 257 30.82 -4.89 15.12
C LEU A 257 29.49 -4.56 15.81
N VAL A 258 28.93 -3.38 15.54
CA VAL A 258 27.63 -2.99 16.11
C VAL A 258 26.53 -3.90 15.58
N ILE A 259 26.46 -4.14 14.26
CA ILE A 259 25.41 -4.97 13.65
C ILE A 259 25.45 -6.39 14.21
N LYS A 260 26.64 -6.97 14.38
CA LYS A 260 26.83 -8.32 14.92
C LYS A 260 26.25 -8.51 16.33
N LEU A 261 26.22 -7.45 17.14
CA LEU A 261 25.67 -7.49 18.50
C LEU A 261 24.14 -7.35 18.54
N LEU A 262 23.51 -6.95 17.44
CA LEU A 262 22.06 -6.75 17.38
C LEU A 262 21.32 -8.07 17.18
N HIS A 263 20.08 -8.11 17.65
CA HIS A 263 19.18 -9.22 17.37
C HIS A 263 18.93 -9.38 15.85
N PRO A 264 18.83 -10.61 15.29
CA PRO A 264 18.62 -10.85 13.85
C PRO A 264 17.44 -10.07 13.23
N SER A 265 16.40 -9.79 14.02
CA SER A 265 15.28 -8.97 13.55
C SER A 265 15.70 -7.54 13.19
N LEU A 266 16.55 -6.90 14.00
CA LEU A 266 17.10 -5.57 13.70
C LEU A 266 18.16 -5.64 12.60
N GLN A 267 19.01 -6.67 12.61
CA GLN A 267 20.00 -6.89 11.54
C GLN A 267 19.31 -6.95 10.15
N SER A 268 18.24 -7.73 10.03
CA SER A 268 17.43 -7.84 8.82
C SER A 268 16.90 -6.49 8.33
N ARG A 269 16.35 -5.67 9.23
CA ARG A 269 15.79 -4.36 8.88
C ARG A 269 16.87 -3.35 8.49
N ILE A 270 17.98 -3.31 9.23
CA ILE A 270 19.11 -2.43 8.91
C ILE A 270 19.70 -2.80 7.55
N LEU A 271 19.89 -4.10 7.27
CA LEU A 271 20.33 -4.57 5.96
C LEU A 271 19.37 -4.12 4.86
N LYS A 272 18.05 -4.29 5.04
CA LYS A 272 17.07 -3.78 4.06
C LYS A 272 17.23 -2.29 3.81
N PHE A 273 17.35 -1.47 4.86
CA PHE A 273 17.56 -0.03 4.70
C PHE A 273 18.84 0.27 3.93
N PHE A 274 19.95 -0.35 4.32
CA PHE A 274 21.24 -0.16 3.67
C PHE A 274 21.23 -0.49 2.17
N PHE A 275 20.62 -1.60 1.76
CA PHE A 275 20.54 -1.97 0.35
C PHE A 275 19.57 -1.10 -0.45
N ILE A 276 18.43 -0.73 0.13
CA ILE A 276 17.44 0.12 -0.55
C ILE A 276 17.98 1.54 -0.71
N SER A 277 18.50 2.15 0.36
CA SER A 277 18.93 3.56 0.34
C SER A 277 20.15 3.80 -0.54
N ASN A 278 21.05 2.82 -0.65
CA ASN A 278 22.33 3.00 -1.35
C ASN A 278 22.35 2.39 -2.75
N LEU A 279 21.59 1.31 -2.99
CA LEU A 279 21.65 0.56 -4.26
C LEU A 279 20.29 0.43 -4.97
N ASP A 280 19.20 0.92 -4.39
CA ASP A 280 17.83 0.68 -4.86
C ASP A 280 17.54 -0.83 -5.05
N LEU A 281 18.14 -1.67 -4.21
CA LEU A 281 18.02 -3.12 -4.25
C LEU A 281 17.15 -3.64 -3.11
N ASN A 282 16.08 -4.35 -3.47
CA ASN A 282 15.24 -5.08 -2.54
C ASN A 282 15.68 -6.54 -2.44
N LEU A 283 16.36 -6.88 -1.34
CA LEU A 283 16.78 -8.25 -1.07
C LEU A 283 15.59 -9.15 -0.70
N ASN A 284 15.64 -10.40 -1.15
CA ASN A 284 14.68 -11.42 -0.74
C ASN A 284 15.01 -11.98 0.66
N SER A 285 14.07 -12.73 1.24
CA SER A 285 14.22 -13.25 2.61
C SER A 285 15.40 -14.22 2.77
N THR A 286 15.71 -15.00 1.73
CA THR A 286 16.82 -15.95 1.74
C THR A 286 18.18 -15.23 1.67
N GLU A 287 18.32 -14.22 0.82
CA GLU A 287 19.52 -13.39 0.74
C GLU A 287 19.80 -12.70 2.08
N ILE A 288 18.76 -12.14 2.71
CA ILE A 288 18.90 -11.51 4.03
C ILE A 288 19.32 -12.53 5.08
N SER A 289 18.71 -13.72 5.11
CA SER A 289 19.08 -14.75 6.09
C SER A 289 20.52 -15.23 5.90
N ASP A 290 20.98 -15.35 4.66
CA ASP A 290 22.34 -15.78 4.35
C ASP A 290 23.37 -14.74 4.83
N ILE A 291 23.10 -13.45 4.59
CA ILE A 291 23.95 -12.35 5.08
C ILE A 291 24.01 -12.34 6.61
N ILE A 292 22.86 -12.48 7.28
CA ILE A 292 22.77 -12.50 8.75
C ILE A 292 23.57 -13.68 9.33
N LEU A 293 23.43 -14.87 8.72
CA LEU A 293 24.16 -16.05 9.14
C LEU A 293 25.68 -15.83 9.06
N LEU A 294 26.15 -15.22 7.97
CA LEU A 294 27.55 -14.91 7.76
C LEU A 294 28.08 -13.85 8.74
N ILE A 295 27.29 -12.80 8.99
CA ILE A 295 27.62 -11.78 9.99
C ILE A 295 27.82 -12.43 11.36
N ASN A 296 26.92 -13.32 11.76
CA ASN A 296 26.95 -13.94 13.09
C ASN A 296 28.01 -15.04 13.21
N GLN A 297 28.29 -15.80 12.14
CA GLN A 297 29.32 -16.84 12.14
C GLN A 297 30.74 -16.30 11.94
N SER A 298 30.91 -14.99 11.72
CA SER A 298 32.23 -14.35 11.52
C SER A 298 33.00 -14.94 10.34
N ILE A 299 32.29 -15.44 9.33
CA ILE A 299 32.92 -16.03 8.15
C ILE A 299 33.46 -14.88 7.30
N SER A 300 34.79 -14.81 7.16
CA SER A 300 35.49 -13.81 6.36
C SER A 300 35.42 -14.16 4.86
N THR A 301 34.22 -14.36 4.32
CA THR A 301 34.01 -14.62 2.90
C THR A 301 33.19 -13.51 2.26
N ASN A 302 33.63 -13.12 1.08
CA ASN A 302 32.94 -12.16 0.24
C ASN A 302 31.64 -12.77 -0.30
N ILE A 303 30.52 -12.10 -0.09
CA ILE A 303 29.19 -12.55 -0.56
C ILE A 303 28.87 -11.88 -1.88
N ASN A 304 28.59 -12.67 -2.89
CA ASN A 304 28.11 -12.16 -4.16
C ASN A 304 26.60 -11.89 -4.08
N ILE A 305 26.21 -10.62 -4.15
CA ILE A 305 24.81 -10.19 -4.19
C ILE A 305 24.60 -9.44 -5.48
N SER A 306 23.94 -10.06 -6.46
CA SER A 306 23.77 -9.51 -7.81
C SER A 306 25.11 -9.07 -8.45
N ASN A 307 25.28 -7.77 -8.73
CA ASN A 307 26.49 -7.15 -9.28
C ASN A 307 27.47 -6.66 -8.20
N TYR A 308 27.16 -6.89 -6.93
CA TYR A 308 27.90 -6.39 -5.79
C TYR A 308 28.55 -7.52 -5.00
N ILE A 309 29.56 -7.15 -4.24
CA ILE A 309 30.27 -8.01 -3.30
C ILE A 309 30.13 -7.36 -1.92
N LEU A 310 29.56 -8.10 -0.97
CA LEU A 310 29.59 -7.71 0.43
C LEU A 310 30.85 -8.29 1.07
N GLY A 311 31.66 -7.44 1.68
CA GLY A 311 32.88 -7.84 2.39
C GLY A 311 32.95 -7.26 3.79
N THR A 312 33.84 -7.81 4.61
CA THR A 312 34.14 -7.29 5.95
C THR A 312 35.64 -7.11 6.13
N ASP A 313 36.08 -5.99 6.69
CA ASP A 313 37.48 -5.79 7.09
C ASP A 313 37.73 -6.03 8.59
N GLY A 314 36.70 -6.53 9.31
CA GLY A 314 36.71 -6.74 10.76
C GLY A 314 36.05 -5.60 11.55
N THR A 315 35.98 -4.40 10.97
CA THR A 315 35.33 -3.22 11.57
C THR A 315 34.10 -2.76 10.80
N TRP A 316 34.16 -2.83 9.48
CA TRP A 316 33.17 -2.34 8.56
C TRP A 316 32.65 -3.47 7.68
N LEU A 317 31.35 -3.45 7.46
CA LEU A 317 30.65 -4.21 6.43
C LEU A 317 30.51 -3.28 5.23
N TYR A 318 31.15 -3.58 4.10
CA TYR A 318 31.18 -2.70 2.94
C TYR A 318 30.70 -3.40 1.68
N ILE A 319 30.23 -2.59 0.73
CA ILE A 319 29.86 -3.04 -0.61
C ILE A 319 30.93 -2.64 -1.62
N GLY A 320 31.45 -3.63 -2.36
CA GLY A 320 32.26 -3.42 -3.56
C GLY A 320 31.49 -3.77 -4.84
N ALA A 321 31.83 -3.14 -5.97
CA ALA A 321 31.33 -3.54 -7.27
C ALA A 321 32.17 -4.69 -7.84
N LYS A 322 31.55 -5.67 -8.51
CA LYS A 322 32.30 -6.69 -9.26
C LYS A 322 33.03 -6.01 -10.43
N THR A 323 34.36 -5.93 -10.38
CA THR A 323 35.15 -5.52 -11.54
C THR A 323 34.94 -6.55 -12.65
N LYS A 324 34.19 -6.21 -13.70
CA LYS A 324 34.30 -6.92 -14.98
C LYS A 324 35.74 -6.77 -15.43
N HIS A 325 36.47 -7.88 -15.55
CA HIS A 325 37.74 -7.86 -16.27
C HIS A 325 37.48 -7.27 -17.66
N ILE A 326 37.92 -6.03 -17.87
CA ILE A 326 38.11 -5.48 -19.21
C ILE A 326 39.25 -6.33 -19.77
N LYS A 327 38.90 -7.35 -20.56
CA LYS A 327 39.87 -8.01 -21.43
C LYS A 327 40.45 -6.92 -22.33
N LYS A 328 41.71 -6.58 -22.08
CA LYS A 328 42.52 -5.75 -22.98
C LYS A 328 42.62 -6.40 -24.35
#